data_AF-A0A524EZQ8-F1
#
_entry.id   AF-A0A524EZQ8-F1
#
_cell.length_a   1.000
_cell.length_b   1.000
_cell.length_c   1.000
_cell.angle_alpha   90.00
_cell.angle_beta   90.00
_cell.angle_gamma   90.00
#
_symmetry.space_group_name_H-M   'P 1'
#
loop_
_entity.id
_entity.type
_entity.pdbx_description
1 polymer ?
#
loop_
_entity_poly.entity_id
_entity_poly.type
_entity_poly.pdbx_seq_one_letter_code
_entity_poly.pdbx_strand_id
1 'polypeptide(L)'
;MEDKLKGYKEKAKILLEKQEIKVWDIVQIKTEKTILEGIILPRATSAAPNFIEIKLENNYNIGIHVDEILEIKKVGQKEAFYKIPEKKFPINKKFPSVILLGTGGTVASRLDYTTGAVIPSFTPGELFNSVPELAEICNLECKMVFEILSENM
;
A
#
# COMPACT_ATOMS: atom_id res chain seq x y z
N MET A 1 12.21 -7.70 -11.54
CA MET A 1 11.63 -8.81 -10.76
C MET A 1 11.05 -8.20 -9.49
N GLU A 2 9.74 -8.28 -9.27
CA GLU A 2 9.17 -7.80 -8.00
C GLU A 2 9.77 -8.59 -6.85
N ASP A 3 10.33 -7.86 -5.87
CA ASP A 3 10.78 -8.45 -4.62
C ASP A 3 9.56 -9.01 -3.88
N LYS A 4 9.40 -10.34 -3.93
CA LYS A 4 8.25 -11.06 -3.33
C LYS A 4 8.21 -10.96 -1.80
N LEU A 5 9.30 -10.49 -1.18
CA LEU A 5 9.50 -10.35 0.25
C LEU A 5 9.85 -8.90 0.62
N LYS A 6 9.29 -7.91 -0.09
CA LYS A 6 9.51 -6.46 0.08
C LYS A 6 9.96 -6.07 1.49
N GLY A 7 11.26 -5.80 1.65
CA GLY A 7 11.86 -5.26 2.88
C GLY A 7 12.28 -6.27 3.96
N TYR A 8 12.00 -7.56 3.79
CA TYR A 8 12.46 -8.61 4.71
C TYR A 8 13.96 -8.89 4.56
N LYS A 9 14.63 -9.13 5.70
CA LYS A 9 16.07 -9.35 5.78
C LYS A 9 16.41 -10.53 6.70
N GLU A 10 17.61 -11.06 6.54
CA GLU A 10 18.24 -12.04 7.44
C GLU A 10 17.36 -13.28 7.71
N LYS A 11 17.23 -13.71 8.97
CA LYS A 11 16.50 -14.92 9.36
C LYS A 11 15.03 -14.87 8.92
N ALA A 12 14.42 -13.68 8.96
CA ALA A 12 13.02 -13.53 8.53
C ALA A 12 12.86 -13.83 7.05
N LYS A 13 13.77 -13.32 6.21
CA LYS A 13 13.76 -13.60 4.77
C LYS A 13 13.97 -15.10 4.52
N ILE A 14 14.98 -15.71 5.15
CA ILE A 14 15.30 -17.13 4.99
C ILE A 14 14.10 -18.01 5.39
N LEU A 15 13.43 -17.69 6.52
CA LEU A 15 12.28 -18.44 6.99
C LEU A 15 11.11 -18.37 5.99
N LEU A 16 10.80 -17.18 5.47
CA LEU A 16 9.72 -16.99 4.50
C LEU A 16 10.02 -17.70 3.17
N GLU A 17 11.27 -17.62 2.68
CA GLU A 17 11.70 -18.33 1.47
C GLU A 17 11.60 -19.84 1.62
N LYS A 18 12.06 -20.39 2.76
CA LYS A 18 12.02 -21.82 3.05
C LYS A 18 10.58 -22.37 3.07
N GLN A 19 9.62 -21.55 3.49
CA GLN A 19 8.20 -21.93 3.58
C GLN A 19 7.39 -21.49 2.36
N GLU A 20 8.04 -20.92 1.33
CA GLU A 20 7.42 -20.39 0.12
C GLU A 20 6.29 -19.35 0.38
N ILE A 21 6.41 -18.64 1.51
CA ILE A 21 5.47 -17.60 1.93
C ILE A 21 5.87 -16.27 1.33
N LYS A 22 4.91 -15.49 0.84
CA LYS A 22 5.11 -14.17 0.24
C LYS A 22 4.32 -13.10 0.96
N VAL A 23 4.62 -11.84 0.67
CA VAL A 23 3.76 -10.72 1.08
C VAL A 23 2.35 -10.93 0.53
N TRP A 24 1.34 -10.60 1.34
CA TRP A 24 -0.10 -10.82 1.08
C TRP A 24 -0.59 -12.26 1.22
N ASP A 25 0.28 -13.22 1.57
CA ASP A 25 -0.18 -14.55 1.97
C ASP A 25 -0.84 -14.48 3.36
N ILE A 26 -1.88 -15.30 3.55
CA ILE A 26 -2.49 -15.53 4.87
C ILE A 26 -1.70 -16.66 5.52
N VAL A 27 -1.21 -16.41 6.72
CA VAL A 27 -0.40 -17.35 7.49
C VAL A 27 -0.98 -17.58 8.87
N GLN A 28 -0.78 -18.79 9.36
CA GLN A 28 -0.95 -19.14 10.76
C GLN A 28 0.44 -19.31 11.39
N ILE A 29 0.71 -18.55 12.45
CA ILE A 29 1.97 -18.53 13.19
C ILE A 29 1.70 -19.05 14.60
N LYS A 30 2.43 -20.07 15.01
CA LYS A 30 2.44 -20.59 16.37
C LYS A 30 3.68 -20.09 17.10
N THR A 31 3.46 -19.44 18.23
CA THR A 31 4.50 -19.09 19.20
C THR A 31 4.33 -19.93 20.47
N GLU A 32 5.22 -19.77 21.44
CA GLU A 32 5.07 -20.42 22.74
C GLU A 32 3.81 -19.98 23.50
N LYS A 33 3.34 -18.75 23.26
CA LYS A 33 2.26 -18.12 24.03
C LYS A 33 0.89 -18.26 23.35
N THR A 34 0.84 -18.23 22.02
CA THR A 34 -0.41 -18.15 21.28
C THR A 34 -0.27 -18.64 19.85
N ILE A 35 -1.41 -18.87 19.21
CA ILE A 35 -1.51 -19.05 17.76
C ILE A 35 -2.13 -17.77 17.19
N LEU A 36 -1.54 -17.25 16.13
CA LEU A 36 -1.95 -16.02 15.47
C LEU A 36 -2.19 -16.32 14.01
N GLU A 37 -3.23 -15.71 13.44
CA GLU A 37 -3.54 -15.80 12.02
C GLU A 37 -3.66 -14.40 11.44
N GLY A 38 -3.05 -14.18 10.28
CA GLY A 38 -3.04 -12.87 9.66
C GLY A 38 -2.37 -12.85 8.29
N ILE A 39 -2.41 -11.68 7.67
CA ILE A 39 -1.84 -11.44 6.34
C ILE A 39 -0.41 -10.92 6.50
N ILE A 40 0.57 -11.52 5.80
CA ILE A 40 1.94 -11.01 5.75
C ILE A 40 1.96 -9.62 5.12
N LEU A 41 2.54 -8.65 5.82
CA LEU A 41 2.70 -7.28 5.33
C LEU A 41 4.10 -7.04 4.74
N PRO A 42 4.24 -6.09 3.80
CA PRO A 42 5.56 -5.61 3.40
C PRO A 42 6.22 -4.86 4.56
N ARG A 43 7.55 -4.93 4.67
CA ARG A 43 8.30 -4.25 5.74
C ARG A 43 9.04 -3.04 5.21
N ALA A 44 9.21 -2.02 6.06
CA ALA A 44 10.08 -0.90 5.75
C ALA A 44 11.55 -1.36 5.67
N THR A 45 12.29 -0.90 4.68
CA THR A 45 13.71 -1.24 4.51
C THR A 45 14.59 -0.74 5.65
N SER A 46 14.14 0.27 6.40
CA SER A 46 14.80 0.79 7.61
C SER A 46 14.45 0.02 8.89
N ALA A 47 13.45 -0.86 8.87
CA ALA A 47 13.01 -1.60 10.05
C ALA A 47 14.05 -2.63 10.51
N ALA A 48 14.01 -2.97 11.80
CA ALA A 48 14.89 -3.97 12.39
C ALA A 48 14.76 -5.33 11.69
N PRO A 49 15.86 -6.05 11.43
CA PRO A 49 15.81 -7.37 10.80
C PRO A 49 15.14 -8.41 11.71
N ASN A 50 14.88 -9.62 11.20
CA ASN A 50 14.43 -10.78 11.99
C ASN A 50 13.02 -10.70 12.62
N PHE A 51 12.15 -9.84 12.09
CA PHE A 51 10.72 -9.82 12.45
C PHE A 51 9.83 -10.19 11.26
N ILE A 52 8.71 -10.86 11.56
CA ILE A 52 7.58 -11.10 10.67
C ILE A 52 6.43 -10.18 11.06
N GLU A 53 6.05 -9.28 10.15
CA GLU A 53 4.90 -8.39 10.33
C GLU A 53 3.64 -9.01 9.70
N ILE A 54 2.58 -9.14 10.51
CA ILE A 54 1.28 -9.61 10.07
C ILE A 54 0.16 -8.65 10.46
N LYS A 55 -0.87 -8.57 9.62
CA LYS A 55 -2.13 -7.91 9.94
C LYS A 55 -3.15 -8.95 10.38
N LEU A 56 -3.62 -8.82 11.61
CA LEU A 56 -4.64 -9.68 12.21
C LEU A 56 -6.04 -9.34 11.67
N GLU A 57 -7.00 -10.25 11.86
CA GLU A 57 -8.40 -10.04 11.46
C GLU A 57 -9.04 -8.81 12.13
N ASN A 58 -8.63 -8.48 13.36
CA ASN A 58 -9.05 -7.28 14.08
C ASN A 58 -8.40 -5.97 13.56
N ASN A 59 -7.69 -6.01 12.42
CA ASN A 59 -6.99 -4.92 11.76
C ASN A 59 -5.76 -4.34 12.50
N TYR A 60 -5.29 -4.98 13.57
CA TYR A 60 -4.02 -4.62 14.19
C TYR A 60 -2.85 -5.24 13.43
N ASN A 61 -1.77 -4.46 13.27
CA ASN A 61 -0.50 -4.94 12.77
C ASN A 61 0.40 -5.32 13.95
N ILE A 62 1.03 -6.49 13.87
CA ILE A 62 1.97 -6.96 14.88
C ILE A 62 3.27 -7.44 14.24
N GLY A 63 4.39 -7.28 14.95
CA GLY A 63 5.69 -7.83 14.57
C GLY A 63 6.07 -8.96 15.52
N ILE A 64 6.45 -10.11 14.97
CA ILE A 64 6.86 -11.30 15.74
C ILE A 64 8.32 -11.58 15.43
N HIS A 65 9.16 -11.66 16.45
CA HIS A 65 10.57 -12.01 16.25
C HIS A 65 10.68 -13.47 15.78
N VAL A 66 11.53 -13.74 14.80
CA VAL A 66 11.66 -15.08 14.17
C VAL A 66 12.01 -16.16 15.19
N ASP A 67 12.81 -15.81 16.20
CA ASP A 67 13.22 -16.78 17.23
C ASP A 67 12.06 -17.17 18.18
N GLU A 68 10.94 -16.45 18.19
CA GLU A 68 9.72 -16.80 18.95
C GLU A 68 8.75 -17.69 18.16
N ILE A 69 9.02 -17.92 16.87
CA ILE A 69 8.15 -18.69 15.97
C ILE A 69 8.51 -20.16 16.06
N LEU A 70 7.59 -20.95 16.60
CA LEU A 70 7.71 -22.41 16.64
C LEU A 70 7.31 -23.03 15.29
N GLU A 71 6.29 -22.47 14.66
CA GLU A 71 5.77 -22.98 13.39
C GLU A 71 5.08 -21.84 12.62
N ILE A 72 5.25 -21.83 11.29
CA ILE A 72 4.53 -20.92 10.39
C ILE A 72 4.01 -21.72 9.19
N LYS A 73 2.74 -21.54 8.83
CA LYS A 73 2.08 -22.21 7.71
C LYS A 73 1.31 -21.21 6.87
N LYS A 74 1.41 -21.33 5.54
CA LYS A 74 0.50 -20.66 4.61
C LYS A 74 -0.87 -21.34 4.65
N VAL A 75 -1.92 -20.55 4.89
CA VAL A 75 -3.32 -21.03 4.91
C VAL A 75 -4.16 -20.40 3.80
N GLY A 76 -3.65 -19.38 3.10
CA GLY A 76 -4.33 -18.76 1.97
C GLY A 76 -3.52 -17.63 1.33
N GLN A 77 -4.16 -16.88 0.44
CA GLN A 77 -3.60 -15.67 -0.17
C GLN A 77 -4.71 -14.63 -0.32
N LYS A 78 -4.39 -13.36 -0.07
CA LYS A 78 -5.32 -12.25 -0.25
C LYS A 78 -4.62 -11.12 -1.00
N GLU A 79 -4.55 -11.22 -2.32
CA GLU A 79 -4.14 -10.09 -3.16
C GLU A 79 -5.29 -9.07 -3.24
N ALA A 80 -5.08 -7.92 -2.62
CA ALA A 80 -6.02 -6.81 -2.67
C ALA A 80 -5.79 -5.98 -3.93
N PHE A 81 -6.48 -6.32 -5.02
CA PHE A 81 -6.57 -5.43 -6.18
C PHE A 81 -7.78 -4.50 -6.02
N TYR A 82 -7.63 -3.42 -5.25
CA TYR A 82 -8.64 -2.36 -5.22
C TYR A 82 -8.29 -1.26 -6.22
N LYS A 83 -9.03 -1.21 -7.34
CA LYS A 83 -8.98 -0.13 -8.32
C LYS A 83 -10.26 0.68 -8.26
N ILE A 84 -10.14 1.98 -7.97
CA ILE A 84 -11.28 2.90 -7.99
C ILE A 84 -11.71 3.12 -9.44
N PRO A 85 -13.03 3.16 -9.73
CA PRO A 85 -13.52 3.56 -11.05
C PRO A 85 -13.06 4.99 -11.36
N GLU A 86 -12.30 5.17 -12.45
CA GLU A 86 -11.93 6.50 -12.90
C GLU A 86 -13.16 7.26 -13.40
N LYS A 87 -13.50 8.37 -12.74
CA LYS A 87 -14.56 9.28 -13.19
C LYS A 87 -13.95 10.54 -13.76
N LYS A 88 -14.20 10.86 -15.02
CA LYS A 88 -13.67 12.09 -15.62
C LYS A 88 -14.37 13.31 -15.03
N PHE A 89 -13.65 14.41 -14.89
CA PHE A 89 -14.25 15.72 -14.61
C PHE A 89 -15.27 16.05 -15.72
N PRO A 90 -16.46 16.58 -15.36
CA PRO A 90 -17.40 17.08 -16.35
C PRO A 90 -16.79 18.30 -17.07
N ILE A 91 -17.15 18.49 -18.35
CA ILE A 91 -16.68 19.62 -19.16
C ILE A 91 -17.81 20.62 -19.33
N ASN A 92 -17.52 21.89 -19.00
CA ASN A 92 -18.42 23.01 -19.18
C ASN A 92 -17.76 24.12 -20.02
N LYS A 93 -18.39 24.48 -21.14
CA LYS A 93 -17.90 25.53 -22.05
C LYS A 93 -17.76 26.91 -21.40
N LYS A 94 -18.46 27.17 -20.29
CA LYS A 94 -18.39 28.46 -19.57
C LYS A 94 -17.18 28.55 -18.64
N PHE A 95 -16.51 27.43 -18.36
CA PHE A 95 -15.40 27.38 -17.42
C PHE A 95 -14.05 27.40 -18.14
N PRO A 96 -13.02 28.03 -17.53
CA PRO A 96 -11.69 28.03 -18.09
C PRO A 96 -11.09 26.62 -18.11
N SER A 97 -10.24 26.36 -19.10
CA SER A 97 -9.43 25.14 -19.15
C SER A 97 -8.17 25.32 -18.31
N VAL A 98 -7.93 24.40 -17.37
CA VAL A 98 -6.78 24.42 -16.46
C VAL A 98 -6.03 23.10 -16.58
N ILE A 99 -4.71 23.18 -16.72
CA ILE A 99 -3.82 22.01 -16.69
C ILE A 99 -3.08 22.01 -15.36
N LEU A 100 -3.29 20.95 -14.57
CA LEU A 100 -2.54 20.69 -13.35
C LEU A 100 -1.32 19.81 -13.67
N LEU A 101 -0.13 20.39 -13.52
CA LEU A 101 1.13 19.69 -13.71
C LEU A 101 1.61 19.12 -12.37
N GLY A 102 1.68 17.80 -12.28
CA GLY A 102 2.23 17.10 -11.13
C GLY A 102 3.73 16.93 -11.27
N THR A 103 4.47 17.38 -10.25
CA THR A 103 5.94 17.35 -10.18
C THR A 103 6.46 16.43 -9.05
N GLY A 104 5.56 15.68 -8.42
CA GLY A 104 5.79 14.95 -7.17
C GLY A 104 4.88 15.49 -6.07
N GLY A 105 5.29 15.31 -4.81
CA GLY A 105 4.46 15.63 -3.65
C GLY A 105 3.19 14.77 -3.59
N THR A 106 2.21 15.16 -2.78
CA THR A 106 0.91 14.47 -2.72
C THR A 106 -0.18 15.51 -2.48
N VAL A 107 -0.99 15.77 -3.51
CA VAL A 107 -2.11 16.76 -3.44
C VAL A 107 -3.40 16.08 -3.00
N ALA A 108 -3.58 14.81 -3.36
CA ALA A 108 -4.65 13.96 -2.89
C ALA A 108 -4.09 12.56 -2.61
N SER A 109 -4.69 11.84 -1.67
CA SER A 109 -4.33 10.46 -1.37
C SER A 109 -5.55 9.69 -0.88
N ARG A 110 -5.45 8.37 -0.94
CA ARG A 110 -6.46 7.47 -0.39
C ARG A 110 -5.83 6.47 0.55
N LEU A 111 -6.60 6.02 1.52
CA LEU A 111 -6.22 4.92 2.40
C LEU A 111 -6.74 3.60 1.81
N ASP A 112 -5.86 2.63 1.64
CA ASP A 112 -6.26 1.25 1.41
C ASP A 112 -6.46 0.58 2.77
N TYR A 113 -7.70 0.41 3.20
CA TYR A 113 -8.03 -0.21 4.49
C TYR A 113 -7.59 -1.67 4.59
N THR A 114 -7.40 -2.37 3.47
CA THR A 114 -6.93 -3.75 3.48
C THR A 114 -5.47 -3.80 3.91
N THR A 115 -4.65 -2.94 3.33
CA THR A 115 -3.20 -2.94 3.55
C THR A 115 -2.74 -1.95 4.62
N GLY A 116 -3.57 -0.94 4.93
CA GLY A 116 -3.21 0.23 5.74
C GLY A 116 -2.35 1.25 5.00
N ALA A 117 -2.06 1.04 3.71
CA ALA A 117 -1.19 1.92 2.94
C ALA A 117 -1.90 3.21 2.52
N VAL A 118 -1.16 4.32 2.53
CA VAL A 118 -1.58 5.59 1.92
C VAL A 118 -1.06 5.59 0.48
N ILE A 119 -1.97 5.67 -0.47
CA ILE A 119 -1.65 5.64 -1.90
C ILE A 119 -1.85 7.06 -2.45
N PRO A 120 -0.83 7.66 -3.08
CA PRO A 120 -0.98 8.95 -3.76
C PRO A 120 -2.01 8.86 -4.87
N SER A 121 -2.85 9.87 -4.98
CA SER A 121 -3.90 9.97 -6.00
C SER A 121 -3.61 11.16 -6.90
N PHE A 122 -3.30 10.89 -8.17
CA PHE A 122 -2.89 11.91 -9.14
C PHE A 122 -3.71 11.91 -10.43
N THR A 123 -4.57 10.92 -10.61
CA THR A 123 -5.46 10.91 -11.77
C THR A 123 -6.57 11.95 -11.58
N PRO A 124 -7.08 12.57 -12.67
CA PRO A 124 -8.20 13.49 -12.59
C PRO A 124 -9.41 12.87 -11.87
N GLY A 125 -9.66 11.56 -12.05
CA GLY A 125 -10.80 10.92 -11.41
C GLY A 125 -10.66 10.70 -9.91
N GLU A 126 -9.46 10.40 -9.42
CA GLU A 126 -9.25 10.35 -7.97
C GLU A 126 -9.28 11.74 -7.34
N LEU A 127 -8.80 12.75 -8.08
CA LEU A 127 -8.85 14.14 -7.63
C LEU A 127 -10.30 14.66 -7.59
N PHE A 128 -11.15 14.30 -8.57
CA PHE A 128 -12.58 14.58 -8.56
C PHE A 128 -13.29 13.93 -7.37
N ASN A 129 -12.95 12.68 -7.03
CA ASN A 129 -13.53 12.01 -5.86
C ASN A 129 -13.11 12.67 -4.53
N SER A 130 -11.94 13.31 -4.50
CA SER A 130 -11.42 13.98 -3.30
C SER A 130 -11.90 15.43 -3.19
N VAL A 131 -12.02 16.14 -4.31
CA VAL A 131 -12.37 17.57 -4.39
C VAL A 131 -13.34 17.80 -5.57
N PRO A 132 -14.61 17.35 -5.46
CA PRO A 132 -15.59 17.48 -6.54
C PRO A 132 -15.92 18.93 -6.89
N GLU A 133 -15.71 19.86 -5.97
CA GLU A 133 -16.01 21.30 -6.11
C GLU A 133 -15.23 21.95 -7.25
N LEU A 134 -14.06 21.40 -7.63
CA LEU A 134 -13.29 21.89 -8.77
C LEU A 134 -14.06 21.80 -10.10
N ALA A 135 -15.00 20.87 -10.21
CA ALA A 135 -15.86 20.72 -11.38
C ALA A 135 -16.83 21.90 -11.58
N GLU A 136 -17.06 22.71 -10.54
CA GLU A 136 -17.88 23.92 -10.58
C GLU A 136 -17.06 25.18 -10.90
N ILE A 137 -15.73 25.06 -11.04
CA ILE A 137 -14.80 26.19 -11.19
C ILE A 137 -14.07 26.13 -12.54
N CYS A 138 -13.58 24.95 -12.96
CA CYS A 138 -12.75 24.80 -14.16
C CYS A 138 -12.90 23.44 -14.86
N ASN A 139 -12.48 23.40 -16.13
CA ASN A 139 -12.26 22.15 -16.85
C ASN A 139 -10.83 21.67 -16.58
N LEU A 140 -10.67 20.66 -15.74
CA LEU A 140 -9.37 20.23 -15.24
C LEU A 140 -8.78 19.06 -16.05
N GLU A 141 -7.54 19.21 -16.50
CA GLU A 141 -6.69 18.15 -17.04
C GLU A 141 -5.46 17.97 -16.14
N CYS A 142 -5.13 16.75 -15.73
CA CYS A 142 -3.93 16.48 -14.91
C CYS A 142 -2.85 15.79 -15.75
N LYS A 143 -1.61 16.27 -15.65
CA LYS A 143 -0.44 15.65 -16.29
C LYS A 143 0.69 15.48 -15.29
N MET A 144 1.18 14.27 -15.12
CA MET A 144 2.41 14.02 -14.38
C MET A 144 3.61 14.33 -15.26
N VAL A 145 4.45 15.27 -14.82
CA VAL A 145 5.69 15.66 -15.50
C VAL A 145 6.86 14.88 -14.93
N PHE A 146 6.93 14.78 -13.61
CA PHE A 146 7.88 13.95 -12.86
C PHE A 146 7.34 13.66 -11.44
N GLU A 147 7.93 12.69 -10.75
CA GLU A 147 7.51 12.25 -9.41
C GLU A 147 8.71 12.26 -8.47
N ILE A 148 9.14 13.46 -8.07
CA ILE A 148 10.33 13.69 -7.24
C ILE A 148 9.90 14.25 -5.88
N LEU A 149 10.52 13.77 -4.82
CA LEU A 149 10.37 14.35 -3.49
C LEU A 149 10.98 15.75 -3.46
N SER A 150 10.29 16.74 -2.91
CA SER A 150 10.71 18.15 -2.96
C SER A 150 12.09 18.39 -2.37
N GLU A 151 12.52 17.58 -1.41
CA GLU A 151 13.85 17.62 -0.80
C GLU A 151 14.99 17.19 -1.73
N ASN A 152 14.68 16.53 -2.85
CA ASN A 152 15.64 16.00 -3.82
C ASN A 152 15.52 16.67 -5.21
N MET A 153 14.86 17.82 -5.29
CA MET A 153 14.69 18.59 -6.53
C MET A 153 15.98 19.31 -6.97
#